data_AF-A0A378X446-F1
#
_entry.id   AF-A0A378X446-F1
#
_cell.length_a   1.000
_cell.length_b   1.000
_cell.length_c   1.000
_cell.angle_alpha   90.00
_cell.angle_beta   90.00
_cell.angle_gamma   90.00
#
_symmetry.space_group_name_H-M   'P 1'
#
loop_
_entity.id
_entity.type
_entity.pdbx_description
1 polymer ?
#
loop_
_entity_poly.entity_id
_entity_poly.type
_entity_poly.pdbx_seq_one_letter_code
_entity_poly.pdbx_strand_id
1 'polypeptide(L)'
;MVVGLPRPRSNGLPVPWTTPVRADVVQWSELDTPLLLQCQTEWRCQVCGTPLPQRAWVVLDAQQLVVSDAAMHYACMVIAFRSCPALRRTSTHEPVEIDRQDIRADGEPLDSYAPATDDDEFGGYGDEVRSWTVAHRSIPVS
;
A
#
# COMPACT_ATOMS: atom_id res chain seq x y z
N MET A 1 6.33 -19.06 -9.23
CA MET A 1 6.79 -18.65 -7.89
C MET A 1 6.62 -17.14 -7.83
N VAL A 2 5.80 -16.60 -6.91
CA VAL A 2 5.59 -15.14 -6.81
C VAL A 2 6.79 -14.54 -6.10
N VAL A 3 7.42 -13.53 -6.69
CA VAL A 3 8.66 -12.94 -6.15
C VAL A 3 8.42 -12.41 -4.73
N GLY A 4 9.31 -12.81 -3.82
CA GLY A 4 9.35 -12.43 -2.41
C GLY A 4 8.59 -13.32 -1.42
N LEU A 5 7.85 -14.35 -1.86
CA LEU A 5 7.35 -15.38 -0.93
C LEU A 5 8.43 -16.46 -0.69
N PRO A 6 8.50 -17.09 0.51
CA PRO A 6 7.71 -16.81 1.71
C PRO A 6 8.21 -15.58 2.48
N ARG A 7 7.29 -14.86 3.15
CA ARG A 7 7.64 -13.72 4.01
C ARG A 7 8.29 -14.20 5.30
N PRO A 8 9.22 -13.43 5.88
CA PRO A 8 9.57 -13.58 7.29
C PRO A 8 8.29 -13.61 8.14
N ARG A 9 8.25 -14.50 9.12
CA ARG A 9 7.11 -14.63 10.02
C ARG A 9 7.56 -14.35 11.44
N SER A 10 6.71 -13.67 12.20
CA SER A 10 6.88 -13.49 13.64
C SER A 10 5.56 -13.85 14.31
N ASN A 11 5.61 -14.69 15.35
CA ASN A 11 4.43 -15.22 16.04
C ASN A 11 3.37 -15.83 15.10
N GLY A 12 3.82 -16.51 14.04
CA GLY A 12 2.94 -17.13 13.05
C GLY A 12 2.28 -16.17 12.07
N LEU A 13 2.53 -14.86 12.16
CA LEU A 13 2.02 -13.85 11.22
C LEU A 13 3.10 -13.46 10.20
N PRO A 14 2.74 -13.24 8.92
CA PRO A 14 3.67 -12.69 7.95
C PRO A 14 3.99 -11.24 8.30
N VAL A 15 5.27 -10.88 8.30
CA VAL A 15 5.73 -9.50 8.55
C VAL A 15 5.68 -8.73 7.23
N PRO A 16 4.87 -7.66 7.10
CA PRO A 16 4.88 -6.76 5.96
C PRO A 16 6.24 -6.08 5.77
N TRP A 17 6.56 -5.71 4.53
CA TRP A 17 7.81 -4.98 4.23
C TRP A 17 7.87 -3.62 4.90
N THR A 18 6.73 -2.94 5.02
CA THR A 18 6.60 -1.64 5.70
C THR A 18 6.57 -1.74 7.23
N THR A 19 6.72 -2.91 7.84
CA THR A 19 6.72 -3.04 9.31
C THR A 19 8.16 -2.98 9.85
N PRO A 20 8.49 -2.03 10.75
CA PRO A 20 9.84 -1.90 11.26
C PRO A 20 10.20 -3.07 12.19
N VAL A 21 11.47 -3.47 12.12
CA VAL A 21 12.08 -4.47 13.01
C VAL A 21 13.24 -3.80 13.73
N ARG A 22 13.16 -3.70 15.06
CA ARG A 22 14.20 -3.09 15.91
C ARG A 22 14.70 -4.11 16.91
N ALA A 23 16.01 -4.35 16.93
CA ALA A 23 16.63 -5.35 17.79
C ALA A 23 15.90 -6.71 17.73
N ASP A 24 15.61 -7.19 16.51
CA ASP A 24 14.88 -8.43 16.22
C ASP A 24 13.41 -8.47 16.69
N VAL A 25 12.86 -7.34 17.15
CA VAL A 25 11.45 -7.22 17.56
C VAL A 25 10.63 -6.50 16.48
N VAL A 26 9.59 -7.17 16.00
CA VAL A 26 8.62 -6.62 15.05
C VAL A 26 7.70 -5.62 15.74
N GLN A 27 7.65 -4.39 15.23
CA GLN A 27 6.83 -3.31 15.78
C GLN A 27 5.47 -3.26 15.09
N TRP A 28 4.56 -4.16 15.46
CA TRP A 28 3.26 -4.34 14.78
C TRP A 28 2.32 -3.14 14.80
N SER A 29 2.56 -2.17 15.68
CA SER A 29 1.77 -0.93 15.80
C SER A 29 2.40 0.25 15.04
N GLU A 30 3.49 0.02 14.33
CA GLU A 30 4.25 1.06 13.63
C GLU A 30 4.41 0.73 12.15
N LEU A 31 4.61 1.78 11.36
CA LEU A 31 4.99 1.69 9.96
C LEU A 31 6.35 2.36 9.78
N ASP A 32 7.17 1.77 8.92
CA ASP A 32 8.42 2.35 8.46
C ASP A 32 8.10 3.39 7.37
N THR A 33 8.06 4.66 7.78
CA THR A 33 7.66 5.79 6.91
C THR A 33 8.48 5.85 5.61
N PRO A 34 9.83 5.76 5.62
CA PRO A 34 10.61 5.67 4.38
C PRO A 34 10.17 4.55 3.44
N LEU A 35 9.93 3.33 3.95
CA LEU A 35 9.50 2.21 3.11
C LEU A 35 8.08 2.39 2.59
N LEU A 36 7.20 3.02 3.37
CA LEU A 36 5.85 3.35 2.94
C LEU A 36 5.85 4.41 1.84
N LEU A 37 6.70 5.44 1.98
CA LEU A 37 6.93 6.43 0.91
C LEU A 37 7.40 5.74 -0.36
N GLN A 38 8.38 4.84 -0.30
CA GLN A 38 8.82 4.04 -1.46
C GLN A 38 7.68 3.22 -2.08
N CYS A 39 6.74 2.70 -1.27
CA CYS A 39 5.57 2.02 -1.81
C CYS A 39 4.67 2.95 -2.61
N GLN A 40 4.45 4.16 -2.08
CA GLN A 40 3.58 5.14 -2.69
C GLN A 40 4.20 5.74 -3.97
N THR A 41 5.46 6.17 -3.90
CA THR A 41 6.18 6.83 -5.01
C THR A 41 6.51 5.88 -6.15
N GLU A 42 7.10 4.73 -5.83
CA GLU A 42 7.63 3.79 -6.83
C GLU A 42 6.64 2.70 -7.26
N TRP A 43 5.37 2.81 -6.85
CA TRP A 43 4.35 1.78 -7.11
C TRP A 43 4.78 0.40 -6.62
N ARG A 44 5.16 0.28 -5.36
CA ARG A 44 5.53 -1.01 -4.76
C ARG A 44 4.47 -1.51 -3.80
N CYS A 45 4.42 -2.83 -3.66
CA CYS A 45 3.52 -3.46 -2.73
C CYS A 45 4.02 -3.30 -1.29
N GLN A 46 3.25 -2.66 -0.42
CA GLN A 46 3.59 -2.49 1.01
C GLN A 46 3.84 -3.79 1.78
N VAL A 47 3.24 -4.90 1.37
CA VAL A 47 3.43 -6.19 2.06
C VAL A 47 4.76 -6.82 1.65
N CYS A 48 5.22 -6.60 0.41
CA CYS A 48 6.35 -7.35 -0.13
C CYS A 48 7.55 -6.56 -0.65
N GLY A 49 7.43 -5.24 -0.80
CA GLY A 49 8.44 -4.35 -1.36
C GLY A 49 8.72 -4.50 -2.85
N THR A 50 8.03 -5.42 -3.54
CA THR A 50 8.24 -5.64 -4.97
C THR A 50 7.34 -4.74 -5.83
N PRO A 51 7.76 -4.39 -7.05
CA PRO A 51 6.96 -3.57 -7.95
C PRO A 51 5.57 -4.15 -8.22
N LEU A 52 4.57 -3.29 -8.30
CA LEU A 52 3.20 -3.62 -8.64
C LEU A 52 3.00 -3.58 -10.16
N PRO A 53 2.12 -4.44 -10.72
CA PRO A 53 1.59 -4.21 -12.06
C PRO A 53 0.68 -2.99 -12.07
N GLN A 54 0.27 -2.55 -13.28
CA GLN A 54 -0.62 -1.39 -13.46
C GLN A 54 -1.89 -1.47 -12.61
N ARG A 55 -2.48 -2.68 -12.54
CA ARG A 55 -3.63 -2.97 -11.69
C ARG A 55 -3.18 -3.58 -10.37
N ALA A 56 -3.60 -3.01 -9.26
CA ALA A 56 -3.24 -3.46 -7.92
C ALA A 56 -4.45 -3.41 -6.99
N TRP A 57 -4.28 -3.85 -5.75
CA TRP A 57 -5.34 -3.91 -4.76
C TRP A 57 -5.08 -2.93 -3.62
N VAL A 58 -6.11 -2.21 -3.21
CA VAL A 58 -6.13 -1.39 -1.99
C VAL A 58 -7.30 -1.83 -1.11
N VAL A 59 -7.32 -1.38 0.13
CA VAL A 59 -8.48 -1.54 1.01
C VAL A 59 -9.09 -0.16 1.25
N LEU A 60 -10.39 -0.03 0.99
CA LEU A 60 -11.16 1.18 1.26
C LEU A 60 -11.94 1.06 2.57
N ASP A 61 -12.19 2.18 3.23
CA ASP A 61 -13.21 2.28 4.28
C ASP A 61 -14.58 2.75 3.75
N ALA A 62 -15.53 2.96 4.66
CA ALA A 62 -16.88 3.44 4.35
C ALA A 62 -16.88 4.87 3.73
N GLN A 63 -15.81 5.63 3.91
CA GLN A 63 -15.61 6.98 3.38
C GLN A 63 -14.82 6.97 2.06
N GLN A 64 -14.53 5.79 1.51
CA GLN A 64 -13.73 5.61 0.28
C GLN A 64 -12.27 6.09 0.42
N LEU A 65 -11.75 6.14 1.66
CA LEU A 65 -10.34 6.39 1.92
C LEU A 65 -9.55 5.09 1.84
N VAL A 66 -8.34 5.14 1.27
CA VAL A 66 -7.44 3.99 1.23
C VAL A 66 -6.80 3.78 2.61
N VAL A 67 -7.34 2.85 3.40
CA VAL A 67 -6.86 2.52 4.74
C VAL A 67 -5.70 1.54 4.76
N SER A 68 -5.29 1.05 3.59
CA SER A 68 -4.10 0.23 3.46
C SER A 68 -2.84 1.09 3.30
N ASP A 69 -2.93 2.43 3.25
CA ASP A 69 -1.85 3.41 3.04
C ASP A 69 -1.08 3.29 1.71
N ALA A 70 -0.95 2.10 1.13
CA ALA A 70 -0.41 1.86 -0.20
C ALA A 70 -1.04 0.61 -0.85
N ALA A 71 -0.76 0.40 -2.14
CA ALA A 71 -1.31 -0.70 -2.92
C ALA A 71 -0.59 -2.05 -2.68
N MET A 72 -1.23 -3.14 -3.09
CA MET A 72 -0.79 -4.52 -2.86
C MET A 72 -1.03 -5.41 -4.08
N HIS A 73 -0.22 -6.46 -4.25
CA HIS A 73 -0.61 -7.56 -5.13
C HIS A 73 -1.84 -8.27 -4.56
N TYR A 74 -2.65 -8.90 -5.41
CA TYR A 74 -3.81 -9.68 -4.99
C TYR A 74 -3.47 -10.71 -3.89
N ALA A 75 -2.41 -11.50 -4.08
CA ALA A 75 -1.99 -12.51 -3.10
C ALA A 75 -1.58 -11.88 -1.76
N CYS A 76 -0.93 -10.72 -1.81
CA CYS A 76 -0.53 -9.95 -0.63
C CYS A 76 -1.74 -9.34 0.09
N MET A 77 -2.72 -8.83 -0.64
CA MET A 77 -4.00 -8.36 -0.11
C MET A 77 -4.72 -9.49 0.62
N VAL A 78 -4.85 -10.68 0.00
CA VAL A 78 -5.51 -11.83 0.64
C VAL A 78 -4.83 -12.22 1.95
N ILE A 79 -3.50 -12.17 1.99
CA ILE A 79 -2.73 -12.42 3.22
C ILE A 79 -3.01 -11.33 4.26
N ALA A 80 -2.88 -10.06 3.89
CA ALA A 80 -3.10 -8.92 4.78
C ALA A 80 -4.52 -8.95 5.37
N PHE A 81 -5.53 -9.19 4.54
CA PHE A 81 -6.93 -9.25 4.96
C PHE A 81 -7.23 -10.45 5.87
N ARG A 82 -6.51 -11.57 5.72
CA ARG A 82 -6.67 -12.75 6.58
C ARG A 82 -5.90 -12.63 7.90
N SER A 83 -4.80 -11.89 7.93
CA SER A 83 -3.86 -11.90 9.05
C SER A 83 -3.90 -10.60 9.87
N CYS A 84 -4.22 -9.46 9.29
CA CYS A 84 -4.20 -8.16 9.96
C CYS A 84 -5.47 -7.93 10.79
N PRO A 85 -5.39 -7.80 12.12
CA PRO A 85 -6.56 -7.52 12.95
C PRO A 85 -7.23 -6.18 12.63
N ALA A 86 -6.47 -5.17 12.21
CA ALA A 86 -7.00 -3.85 11.84
C ALA A 86 -7.89 -3.91 10.59
N LEU A 87 -7.53 -4.76 9.62
CA LEU A 87 -8.32 -4.95 8.40
C LEU A 87 -9.51 -5.90 8.63
N ARG A 88 -9.40 -6.89 9.52
CA ARG A 88 -10.45 -7.90 9.78
C ARG A 88 -11.63 -7.40 10.60
N ARG A 89 -11.49 -6.33 11.38
CA ARG A 89 -12.41 -5.99 12.48
C ARG A 89 -13.55 -5.05 12.11
N THR A 90 -13.64 -4.60 10.87
CA THR A 90 -14.66 -3.65 10.43
C THR A 90 -15.36 -4.18 9.18
N SER A 91 -16.68 -4.35 9.25
CA SER A 91 -17.52 -4.77 8.11
C SER A 91 -17.59 -3.74 6.98
N THR A 92 -16.91 -2.62 7.14
CA THR A 92 -16.86 -1.49 6.21
C THR A 92 -15.59 -1.48 5.36
N HIS A 93 -14.63 -2.37 5.62
CA HIS A 93 -13.41 -2.45 4.80
C HIS A 93 -13.66 -3.29 3.55
N GLU A 94 -13.40 -2.70 2.40
CA GLU A 94 -13.60 -3.34 1.10
C GLU A 94 -12.27 -3.43 0.33
N PRO A 95 -11.78 -4.64 0.02
CA PRO A 95 -10.66 -4.78 -0.90
C PRO A 95 -11.16 -4.51 -2.34
N VAL A 96 -10.53 -3.55 -3.01
CA VAL A 96 -10.86 -3.18 -4.38
C VAL A 96 -9.62 -3.27 -5.27
N GLU A 97 -9.81 -3.79 -6.48
CA GLU A 97 -8.79 -3.69 -7.52
C GLU A 97 -8.89 -2.31 -8.16
N ILE A 98 -7.77 -1.65 -8.38
CA ILE A 98 -7.64 -0.29 -8.92
C ILE A 98 -6.59 -0.24 -10.03
N ASP A 99 -6.69 0.74 -10.92
CA ASP A 99 -5.56 1.13 -11.77
C ASP A 99 -4.71 2.18 -11.04
N ARG A 100 -3.39 2.24 -11.31
CA ARG A 100 -2.52 3.30 -10.78
C ARG A 100 -3.08 4.69 -11.07
N GLN A 101 -3.64 4.88 -12.27
CA GLN A 101 -4.18 6.17 -12.72
C GLN A 101 -5.43 6.61 -11.95
N ASP A 102 -6.10 5.68 -11.28
CA ASP A 102 -7.27 5.97 -10.46
C ASP A 102 -6.88 6.54 -9.08
N ILE A 103 -5.62 6.44 -8.66
CA ILE A 103 -5.19 6.94 -7.36
C ILE A 103 -5.06 8.47 -7.37
N ARG A 104 -5.56 9.07 -6.29
CA ARG A 104 -5.29 10.46 -5.92
C ARG A 104 -4.58 10.51 -4.58
N ALA A 105 -3.39 11.11 -4.53
CA ALA A 105 -2.66 11.39 -3.30
C ALA A 105 -2.93 12.85 -2.91
N ASP A 106 -3.49 13.07 -1.71
CA ASP A 106 -3.95 14.37 -1.22
C ASP A 106 -4.85 15.14 -2.22
N GLY A 107 -5.61 14.41 -3.03
CA GLY A 107 -6.51 14.95 -4.05
C GLY A 107 -5.91 15.07 -5.45
N GLU A 108 -4.60 14.95 -5.61
CA GLU A 108 -3.90 15.08 -6.91
C GLU A 108 -3.61 13.70 -7.54
N PRO A 109 -3.65 13.55 -8.88
CA PRO A 109 -3.26 12.32 -9.55
C PRO A 109 -1.89 11.80 -9.11
N LEU A 110 -1.76 10.50 -8.81
CA LEU A 110 -0.47 9.95 -8.37
C LEU A 110 0.67 10.18 -9.38
N ASP A 111 0.35 10.29 -10.66
CA ASP A 111 1.33 10.56 -11.71
C ASP A 111 1.67 12.05 -11.89
N SER A 112 1.05 12.97 -11.12
CA SER A 112 1.42 14.40 -11.14
C SER A 112 2.73 14.69 -10.41
N TYR A 113 3.20 13.75 -9.60
CA TYR A 113 4.43 13.91 -8.83
C TYR A 113 5.63 13.56 -9.70
N ALA A 114 6.56 14.51 -9.83
CA ALA A 114 7.80 14.30 -10.56
C ALA A 114 8.62 13.18 -9.90
N PRO A 115 9.31 12.33 -10.69
CA PRO A 115 10.20 11.32 -10.14
C PRO A 115 11.30 11.97 -9.29
N ALA A 116 11.88 11.18 -8.38
CA ALA A 116 13.05 11.57 -7.60
C ALA A 116 14.16 12.12 -8.52
N THR A 117 14.71 13.27 -8.14
CA THR A 117 15.93 13.84 -8.73
C THR A 117 17.08 13.65 -7.75
N ASP A 118 18.32 13.83 -8.19
CA ASP A 118 19.50 13.61 -7.34
C ASP A 118 19.51 14.42 -6.02
N ASP A 119 18.75 15.53 -5.96
CA ASP A 119 18.61 16.40 -4.79
C ASP A 119 17.38 16.10 -3.89
N ASP A 120 16.48 15.19 -4.29
CA ASP A 120 15.25 14.85 -3.56
C ASP A 120 14.91 13.36 -3.71
N GLU A 121 15.13 12.58 -2.63
CA GLU A 121 14.98 11.12 -2.58
C GLU A 121 13.59 10.62 -3.02
N PHE A 122 12.55 11.44 -2.83
CA PHE A 122 11.17 11.11 -3.22
C PHE A 122 10.60 12.04 -4.29
N GLY A 123 11.41 12.97 -4.80
CA GLY A 123 11.05 13.88 -5.87
C GLY A 123 9.85 14.75 -5.52
N GLY A 124 9.00 15.02 -6.52
CA GLY A 124 7.82 15.85 -6.34
C GLY A 124 6.85 15.33 -5.27
N TYR A 125 6.95 14.05 -4.88
CA TYR A 125 6.12 13.44 -3.85
C TYR A 125 6.43 13.95 -2.43
N GLY A 126 7.67 14.37 -2.16
CA GLY A 126 8.10 14.82 -0.83
C GLY A 126 8.31 13.70 0.20
N ASP A 127 8.56 14.09 1.45
CA ASP A 127 8.95 13.22 2.57
C ASP A 127 7.80 12.85 3.52
N GLU A 128 6.56 13.18 3.15
CA GLU A 128 5.36 12.89 3.94
C GLU A 128 4.48 11.83 3.27
N VAL A 129 4.00 10.87 4.07
CA VAL A 129 3.04 9.87 3.62
C VAL A 129 1.73 10.56 3.29
N ARG A 130 1.27 10.37 2.05
CA ARG A 130 0.07 11.05 1.56
C ARG A 130 -1.17 10.20 1.77
N SER A 131 -2.30 10.87 1.96
CA SER A 131 -3.59 10.21 2.06
C SER A 131 -4.06 9.83 0.66
N TRP A 132 -4.35 8.54 0.43
CA TRP A 132 -4.80 8.06 -0.86
C TRP A 132 -6.32 7.93 -0.92
N THR A 133 -6.89 8.31 -2.06
CA THR A 133 -8.28 8.08 -2.45
C THR A 133 -8.33 7.49 -3.85
N VAL A 134 -9.47 6.89 -4.20
CA VAL A 134 -9.71 6.34 -5.54
C VAL A 134 -10.67 7.26 -6.27
N ALA A 135 -10.26 7.79 -7.41
CA ALA A 135 -11.14 8.56 -8.29
C ALA A 135 -12.33 7.67 -8.70
N HIS A 136 -13.55 8.20 -8.63
CA HIS A 136 -14.76 7.45 -8.93
C HIS A 136 -14.64 6.72 -10.26
N ARG A 137 -14.72 5.39 -10.21
CA ARG A 137 -14.86 4.57 -11.41
C ARG A 137 -16.17 4.94 -12.08
N SER A 138 -16.09 5.47 -13.30
CA SER A 138 -17.16 5.27 -14.27
C SER A 138 -17.26 3.76 -14.48
N ILE A 139 -18.17 3.09 -13.75
CA ILE A 139 -18.45 1.68 -13.98
C ILE A 139 -18.92 1.58 -15.44
N PRO A 140 -18.22 0.86 -16.33
CA PRO A 140 -18.80 0.57 -17.62
C PRO A 140 -19.93 -0.43 -17.36
N VAL A 141 -21.17 0.06 -17.46
CA VAL A 141 -22.35 -0.78 -17.49
C VAL A 141 -22.22 -1.63 -18.75
N SER A 142 -21.91 -2.92 -18.58
CA SER A 142 -21.93 -3.91 -19.66
C SER A 142 -23.32 -4.50 -19.79
#